data_AF-A0A7C5QSU5-F1
#
_entry.id   AF-A0A7C5QSU5-F1
#
_cell.length_a   1.000
_cell.length_b   1.000
_cell.length_c   1.000
_cell.angle_alpha   90.00
_cell.angle_beta   90.00
_cell.angle_gamma   90.00
#
_symmetry.space_group_name_H-M   'P 1'
#
loop_
_entity.id
_entity.type
_entity.pdbx_description
1 polymer ?
#
loop_
_entity_poly.entity_id
_entity_poly.type
_entity_poly.pdbx_seq_one_letter_code
_entity_poly.pdbx_strand_id
1 'polypeptide(L)'
;GKEIEACIQRLAQMARASGIHLIMATQRPSVDVITGTIKANFPTRISFQVTSKIDSRTILGEQGAEQLLGMGDMLYMAGGARITRVHGPFVSDEEVEEIVNHLKSYGAPEYVSGVVEGPDDEKSSDIDLVLGLGGNTNGEDALYDQAVAVVLRDRKVSTSYIQRKLSIGYNKAAKLVERMEEEGLVSASNHVGKREILVPEGTQM
;
A
#
# COMPACT_ATOMS: atom_id res chain seq x y z
N GLY A 1 1.32 -1.55 4.86
CA GLY A 1 2.26 -0.55 4.31
C GLY A 1 1.90 -0.23 2.87
N LYS A 2 2.32 -1.09 1.94
CA LYS A 2 2.00 -0.96 0.50
C LYS A 2 0.50 -0.93 0.20
N GLU A 3 -0.29 -1.71 0.93
CA GLU A 3 -1.76 -1.75 0.77
C GLU A 3 -2.41 -0.38 1.05
N ILE A 4 -1.97 0.30 2.11
CA ILE A 4 -2.45 1.64 2.47
C ILE A 4 -2.08 2.66 1.38
N GLU A 5 -0.86 2.59 0.84
CA GLU A 5 -0.44 3.50 -0.24
C GLU A 5 -1.24 3.30 -1.53
N ALA A 6 -1.55 2.05 -1.89
CA ALA A 6 -2.36 1.75 -3.06
C ALA A 6 -3.80 2.24 -2.90
N CYS A 7 -4.39 2.06 -1.71
CA CYS A 7 -5.70 2.63 -1.38
C CYS A 7 -5.70 4.17 -1.48
N ILE A 8 -4.70 4.82 -0.86
CA ILE A 8 -4.56 6.28 -0.91
C ILE A 8 -4.38 6.76 -2.35
N GLN A 9 -3.55 6.08 -3.14
CA GLN A 9 -3.32 6.40 -4.54
C GLN A 9 -4.63 6.33 -5.33
N ARG A 10 -5.36 5.21 -5.23
CA ARG A 10 -6.62 5.02 -5.96
C ARG A 10 -7.66 6.06 -5.58
N LEU A 11 -7.82 6.32 -4.28
CA LEU A 11 -8.73 7.36 -3.81
C LEU A 11 -8.30 8.73 -4.36
N ALA A 12 -7.05 9.14 -4.18
CA ALA A 12 -6.59 10.45 -4.65
C ALA A 12 -6.74 10.64 -6.18
N GLN A 13 -6.63 9.58 -6.97
CA GLN A 13 -6.79 9.64 -8.44
C GLN A 13 -8.26 9.71 -8.89
N MET A 14 -9.16 8.97 -8.25
CA MET A 14 -10.55 8.81 -8.72
C MET A 14 -11.58 9.64 -7.95
N ALA A 15 -11.27 10.05 -6.72
CA ALA A 15 -12.22 10.61 -5.77
C ALA A 15 -12.79 11.98 -6.16
N ARG A 16 -12.05 12.78 -6.94
CA ARG A 16 -12.40 14.19 -7.22
C ARG A 16 -13.79 14.34 -7.84
N ALA A 17 -14.12 13.52 -8.84
CA ALA A 17 -15.41 13.59 -9.51
C ALA A 17 -16.57 13.13 -8.61
N SER A 18 -16.27 12.28 -7.62
CA SER A 18 -17.24 11.76 -6.65
C SER A 18 -17.41 12.65 -5.41
N GLY A 19 -16.72 13.80 -5.34
CA GLY A 19 -16.79 14.71 -4.20
C GLY A 19 -16.09 14.20 -2.94
N ILE A 20 -15.20 13.21 -3.07
CA ILE A 20 -14.42 12.69 -1.94
C ILE A 20 -13.08 13.44 -1.89
N HIS A 21 -12.71 13.95 -0.71
CA HIS A 21 -11.50 14.74 -0.49
C HIS A 21 -10.67 14.12 0.63
N LEU A 22 -9.36 14.07 0.42
CA LEU A 22 -8.41 13.52 1.39
C LEU A 22 -7.56 14.63 2.00
N ILE A 23 -7.50 14.65 3.32
CA ILE A 23 -6.55 15.47 4.08
C ILE A 23 -5.63 14.51 4.83
N MET A 24 -4.32 14.66 4.61
CA MET A 24 -3.30 13.88 5.29
C MET A 24 -2.37 14.81 6.05
N ALA A 25 -2.18 14.53 7.34
CA ALA A 25 -1.31 15.28 8.23
C ALA A 25 -0.28 14.35 8.88
N THR A 26 0.94 14.83 9.05
CA THR A 26 2.01 14.08 9.74
C THR A 26 2.98 15.05 10.43
N GLN A 27 3.52 14.62 11.57
CA GLN A 27 4.64 15.30 12.25
C GLN A 27 6.00 14.71 11.86
N ARG A 28 6.01 13.62 11.07
CA ARG A 28 7.22 12.94 10.61
C ARG A 28 7.35 13.08 9.08
N PRO A 29 7.92 14.19 8.59
CA PRO A 29 8.06 14.45 7.15
C PRO A 29 9.27 13.73 6.54
N SER A 30 9.36 12.41 6.75
CA SER A 30 10.41 11.58 6.15
C SER A 30 9.99 11.04 4.79
N VAL A 31 10.97 10.60 3.99
CA VAL A 31 10.75 9.98 2.67
C VAL A 31 9.97 8.67 2.75
N ASP A 32 10.00 8.00 3.90
CA ASP A 32 9.27 6.75 4.15
C ASP A 32 7.77 6.99 4.44
N VAL A 33 7.42 8.21 4.88
CA VAL A 33 6.03 8.61 5.17
C VAL A 33 5.45 9.40 3.98
N ILE A 34 6.21 10.34 3.44
CA ILE A 34 5.83 11.16 2.28
C ILE A 34 6.52 10.56 1.04
N THR A 35 6.06 9.38 0.67
CA THR A 35 6.65 8.61 -0.42
C THR A 35 6.42 9.26 -1.79
N GLY A 36 7.07 8.73 -2.84
CA GLY A 36 6.87 9.21 -4.20
C GLY A 36 5.40 9.15 -4.65
N THR A 37 4.69 8.09 -4.27
CA THR A 37 3.27 7.88 -4.56
C THR A 37 2.40 8.96 -3.91
N ILE A 38 2.65 9.27 -2.63
CA ILE A 38 1.96 10.36 -1.94
C ILE A 38 2.23 11.69 -2.66
N LYS A 39 3.50 12.00 -2.97
CA LYS A 39 3.85 13.24 -3.66
C LYS A 39 3.16 13.35 -5.03
N ALA A 40 3.08 12.26 -5.78
CA ALA A 40 2.44 12.28 -7.11
C ALA A 40 0.94 12.58 -7.06
N ASN A 41 0.24 12.19 -5.98
CA ASN A 41 -1.22 12.27 -5.92
C ASN A 41 -1.76 13.40 -5.04
N PHE A 42 -0.92 14.04 -4.21
CA PHE A 42 -1.28 15.20 -3.39
C PHE A 42 -0.55 16.45 -3.90
N PRO A 43 -1.09 17.14 -4.94
CA PRO A 43 -0.46 18.31 -5.55
C PRO A 43 -0.50 19.56 -4.66
N THR A 44 -1.48 19.64 -3.75
CA THR A 44 -1.63 20.74 -2.79
C THR A 44 -0.97 20.36 -1.47
N ARG A 45 -0.08 21.21 -0.96
CA ARG A 45 0.71 20.94 0.24
C ARG A 45 0.78 22.14 1.16
N ILE A 46 0.78 21.86 2.45
CA ILE A 46 0.98 22.82 3.53
C ILE A 46 2.13 22.29 4.38
N SER A 47 3.10 23.15 4.69
CA SER A 47 4.12 22.86 5.70
C SER A 47 4.08 23.93 6.77
N PHE A 48 3.94 23.49 8.02
CA PHE A 48 4.30 24.31 9.17
C PHE A 48 5.81 24.27 9.39
N GLN A 49 6.28 24.91 10.45
CA GLN A 49 7.68 24.88 10.86
C GLN A 49 8.18 23.44 10.97
N VAL A 50 9.30 23.18 10.31
CA VAL A 50 10.05 21.91 10.40
C VAL A 50 11.46 22.17 10.89
N THR A 51 12.15 21.12 11.34
CA THR A 51 13.48 21.27 11.95
C THR A 51 14.58 21.45 10.90
N SER A 52 14.42 20.90 9.70
CA SER A 52 15.50 20.87 8.71
C SER A 52 15.08 21.23 7.29
N LYS A 53 16.06 21.68 6.49
CA LYS A 53 15.92 21.88 5.04
C LYS A 53 15.52 20.60 4.30
N ILE A 54 15.93 19.44 4.83
CA ILE A 54 15.62 18.13 4.24
C ILE A 54 14.11 17.88 4.37
N ASP A 55 13.55 18.11 5.57
CA ASP A 55 12.12 17.95 5.84
C ASP A 55 11.28 18.90 4.98
N SER A 56 11.71 20.17 4.85
CA SER A 56 11.05 21.15 3.98
C SER A 56 10.99 20.64 2.53
N ARG A 57 12.11 20.13 2.00
CA ARG A 57 12.15 19.56 0.64
C ARG A 57 11.31 18.30 0.51
N THR A 58 11.24 17.45 1.53
CA THR A 58 10.40 16.25 1.51
C THR A 58 8.92 16.62 1.35
N ILE A 59 8.46 17.67 2.03
CA ILE A 59 7.07 18.14 1.93
C ILE A 59 6.85 18.96 0.66
N LEU A 60 7.59 20.05 0.47
CA LEU A 60 7.30 21.08 -0.53
C LEU A 60 8.10 20.92 -1.84
N GLY A 61 9.14 20.10 -1.86
CA GLY A 61 10.13 20.06 -2.94
C GLY A 61 11.20 21.15 -2.83
N GLU A 62 10.98 22.18 -2.02
CA GLU A 62 11.89 23.31 -1.81
C GLU A 62 12.18 23.55 -0.32
N GLN A 63 13.27 24.27 -0.04
CA GLN A 63 13.60 24.73 1.32
C GLN A 63 12.77 25.98 1.69
N GLY A 64 12.63 26.26 2.98
CA GLY A 64 11.98 27.47 3.50
C GLY A 64 11.12 27.20 4.73
N ALA A 65 10.55 26.00 4.87
CA ALA A 65 9.71 25.68 6.02
C ALA A 65 10.51 25.63 7.33
N GLU A 66 11.83 25.40 7.26
CA GLU A 66 12.73 25.44 8.42
C GLU A 66 12.94 26.85 9.00
N GLN A 67 12.52 27.88 8.26
CA GLN A 67 12.67 29.29 8.64
C GLN A 67 11.36 29.90 9.17
N LEU A 68 10.30 29.10 9.24
CA LEU A 68 9.02 29.52 9.81
C LEU A 68 9.17 29.73 11.31
N LEU A 69 8.31 30.60 11.85
CA LEU A 69 8.36 31.05 13.23
C LEU A 69 7.62 30.12 14.21
N GLY A 70 6.93 29.10 13.69
CA GLY A 70 6.01 28.26 14.46
C GLY A 70 4.66 28.95 14.68
N MET A 71 3.88 28.44 15.64
CA MET A 71 2.60 29.05 16.10
C MET A 71 1.65 29.46 14.96
N GLY A 72 1.44 28.56 13.99
CA GLY A 72 0.54 28.78 12.85
C GLY A 72 1.19 29.38 11.59
N ASP A 73 2.45 29.82 11.65
CA ASP A 73 3.19 30.25 10.45
C ASP A 73 3.43 29.06 9.51
N MET A 74 3.03 29.19 8.25
CA MET A 74 3.04 28.10 7.28
C MET A 74 3.39 28.52 5.85
N LEU A 75 3.87 27.55 5.07
CA LEU A 75 4.04 27.65 3.63
C LEU A 75 2.95 26.83 2.93
N TYR A 76 2.27 27.47 2.00
CA TYR A 76 1.23 26.87 1.16
C TYR A 76 1.69 26.76 -0.29
N MET A 77 1.43 25.61 -0.91
CA MET A 77 1.69 25.35 -2.32
C MET A 77 0.51 24.64 -2.95
N ALA A 78 -0.04 25.21 -4.03
CA ALA A 78 -1.10 24.60 -4.83
C ALA A 78 -0.55 24.08 -6.16
N GLY A 79 -0.56 22.77 -6.39
CA GLY A 79 -0.28 22.22 -7.72
C GLY A 79 1.10 22.55 -8.30
N GLY A 80 2.12 22.67 -7.45
CA GLY A 80 3.46 23.07 -7.89
C GLY A 80 3.58 24.55 -8.27
N ALA A 81 2.56 25.38 -7.98
CA ALA A 81 2.66 26.82 -8.08
C ALA A 81 3.66 27.39 -7.07
N ARG A 82 3.94 28.69 -7.19
CA ARG A 82 4.84 29.41 -6.27
C ARG A 82 4.38 29.25 -4.82
N ILE A 83 5.32 28.91 -3.95
CA ILE A 83 5.08 28.84 -2.51
C ILE A 83 4.68 30.22 -1.97
N THR A 84 3.62 30.24 -1.17
CA THR A 84 3.12 31.44 -0.49
C THR A 84 3.19 31.25 1.02
N ARG A 85 3.74 32.22 1.73
CA ARG A 85 3.75 32.23 3.20
C ARG A 85 2.41 32.75 3.71
N VAL A 86 1.84 32.06 4.68
CA VAL A 86 0.53 32.35 5.27
C VAL A 86 0.62 32.23 6.78
N HIS A 87 -0.10 33.08 7.49
CA HIS A 87 -0.30 32.95 8.94
C HIS A 87 -1.63 32.23 9.18
N GLY A 88 -1.56 31.02 9.71
CA GLY A 88 -2.72 30.22 10.07
C GLY A 88 -3.51 30.88 11.20
N PRO A 89 -4.85 30.90 11.12
CA PRO A 89 -5.67 31.37 12.24
C PRO A 89 -5.46 30.46 13.44
N PHE A 90 -5.44 31.05 14.63
CA PHE A 90 -5.50 30.32 15.88
C PHE A 90 -6.97 30.01 16.20
N VAL A 91 -7.22 28.77 16.62
CA VAL A 91 -8.49 28.33 17.19
C VAL A 91 -8.16 27.58 18.47
N SER A 92 -8.82 27.94 19.57
CA SER A 92 -8.62 27.25 20.85
C SER A 92 -9.46 25.98 20.94
N ASP A 93 -9.08 25.07 21.84
CA ASP A 93 -9.84 23.84 22.07
C ASP A 93 -11.27 24.16 22.55
N GLU A 94 -11.44 25.23 23.34
CA GLU A 94 -12.75 25.71 23.79
C GLU A 94 -13.64 26.15 22.62
N GLU A 95 -13.11 26.90 21.65
CA GLU A 95 -13.85 27.32 20.46
C GLU A 95 -14.30 26.09 19.63
N VAL A 96 -13.45 25.05 19.53
CA VAL A 96 -13.81 23.80 18.87
C VAL A 96 -14.94 23.09 19.62
N GLU A 97 -14.86 23.00 20.95
CA GLU A 97 -15.91 22.39 21.78
C GLU A 97 -17.25 23.10 21.65
N GLU A 98 -17.25 24.43 21.64
CA GLU A 98 -18.46 25.24 21.44
C GLU A 98 -19.14 24.92 20.10
N ILE A 99 -18.37 24.87 19.00
CA ILE A 99 -18.89 24.51 17.68
C ILE A 99 -19.40 23.07 17.66
N VAL A 100 -18.69 22.12 18.26
CA VAL A 100 -19.12 20.73 18.34
C VAL A 100 -20.45 20.61 19.10
N ASN A 101 -20.61 21.32 20.23
CA ASN A 101 -21.85 21.31 21.00
C ASN A 101 -23.00 21.96 20.24
N HIS A 102 -22.74 23.05 19.53
CA HIS A 102 -23.72 23.66 18.63
C HIS A 102 -24.17 22.68 17.54
N LEU A 103 -23.25 21.96 16.90
CA LEU A 103 -23.58 20.96 15.87
C LEU A 103 -24.39 19.79 16.42
N LYS A 104 -24.06 19.30 17.62
CA LYS A 104 -24.83 18.24 18.31
C LYS A 104 -26.27 18.65 18.62
N SER A 105 -26.55 19.95 18.75
CA SER A 105 -27.91 20.45 19.02
C SER A 105 -28.88 20.21 17.84
N TYR A 106 -28.37 20.00 16.62
CA TYR A 106 -29.20 19.71 15.45
C TYR A 106 -29.64 18.24 15.34
N GLY A 107 -29.06 17.33 16.12
CA GLY A 107 -29.46 15.93 16.14
C GLY A 107 -28.31 14.95 16.42
N ALA A 108 -28.68 13.67 16.55
CA ALA A 108 -27.72 12.58 16.67
C ALA A 108 -27.10 12.23 15.31
N PRO A 109 -25.81 11.83 15.27
CA PRO A 109 -25.17 11.37 14.03
C PRO A 109 -25.77 10.06 13.54
N GLU A 110 -25.95 9.95 12.22
CA GLU A 110 -26.32 8.72 11.53
C GLU A 110 -25.04 8.01 11.06
N TYR A 111 -24.66 6.93 11.76
CA TYR A 111 -23.47 6.16 11.41
C TYR A 111 -23.80 5.05 10.41
N VAL A 112 -23.02 4.97 9.33
CA VAL A 112 -23.10 3.86 8.37
C VAL A 112 -22.30 2.68 8.91
N SER A 113 -22.99 1.61 9.31
CA SER A 113 -22.38 0.33 9.68
C SER A 113 -21.60 -0.26 8.51
N GLY A 114 -20.41 -0.81 8.77
CA GLY A 114 -19.57 -1.43 7.74
C GLY A 114 -18.43 -0.56 7.22
N VAL A 115 -18.36 0.74 7.53
CA VAL A 115 -17.21 1.59 7.13
C VAL A 115 -15.90 1.14 7.80
N VAL A 116 -16.00 0.64 9.02
CA VAL A 116 -14.87 0.07 9.80
C VAL A 116 -14.72 -1.43 9.62
N GLU A 117 -15.72 -2.10 9.04
CA GLU A 117 -15.64 -3.53 8.78
C GLU A 117 -14.86 -3.71 7.49
N GLY A 118 -13.78 -4.48 7.54
CA GLY A 118 -13.01 -4.82 6.35
C GLY A 118 -13.89 -5.59 5.35
N PRO A 119 -13.54 -5.60 4.06
CA PRO A 119 -14.25 -6.42 3.09
C PRO A 119 -14.23 -7.90 3.50
N ASP A 120 -15.32 -8.64 3.20
CA ASP A 120 -15.36 -10.10 3.34
C ASP A 120 -14.18 -10.74 2.60
N ASP A 121 -13.64 -11.86 3.09
CA ASP A 121 -12.44 -12.51 2.54
C ASP A 121 -12.51 -12.75 1.02
N GLU A 122 -13.70 -13.08 0.49
CA GLU A 122 -13.93 -13.27 -0.95
C GLU A 122 -13.90 -11.96 -1.76
N LYS A 123 -14.23 -10.81 -1.16
CA LYS A 123 -14.15 -9.48 -1.82
C LYS A 123 -12.78 -8.84 -1.63
N SER A 124 -12.04 -9.27 -0.61
CA SER A 124 -10.67 -8.83 -0.37
C SER A 124 -9.75 -9.21 -1.52
N SER A 125 -9.91 -10.43 -2.07
CA SER A 125 -9.15 -10.89 -3.25
C SER A 125 -9.44 -10.07 -4.51
N ASP A 126 -10.69 -9.69 -4.76
CA ASP A 126 -11.08 -8.81 -5.86
C ASP A 126 -10.52 -7.39 -5.69
N ILE A 127 -10.53 -6.86 -4.46
CA ILE A 127 -9.96 -5.55 -4.15
C ILE A 127 -8.45 -5.56 -4.35
N ASP A 128 -7.77 -6.63 -3.94
CA ASP A 128 -6.34 -6.81 -4.15
C ASP A 128 -5.99 -6.86 -5.65
N LEU A 129 -6.78 -7.57 -6.46
CA LEU A 129 -6.67 -7.58 -7.93
C LEU A 129 -6.82 -6.17 -8.51
N VAL A 130 -7.83 -5.41 -8.07
CA VAL A 130 -8.10 -4.05 -8.58
C VAL A 130 -7.07 -3.02 -8.10
N LEU A 131 -6.55 -3.18 -6.89
CA LEU A 131 -5.51 -2.30 -6.32
C LEU A 131 -4.10 -2.66 -6.80
N GLY A 132 -3.95 -3.75 -7.57
CA GLY A 132 -2.64 -4.28 -7.96
C GLY A 132 -1.80 -4.75 -6.76
N LEU A 133 -2.47 -4.99 -5.62
CA LEU A 133 -1.90 -5.55 -4.39
C LEU A 133 -1.96 -7.07 -4.39
N GLY A 134 -2.87 -7.63 -5.20
CA GLY A 134 -2.92 -9.03 -5.60
C GLY A 134 -1.59 -9.36 -6.24
N GLY A 135 -0.73 -9.95 -5.42
CA GLY A 135 0.70 -9.97 -5.62
C GLY A 135 1.05 -10.41 -7.02
N ASN A 136 1.63 -9.50 -7.80
CA ASN A 136 2.54 -9.84 -8.88
C ASN A 136 2.08 -11.02 -9.74
N THR A 137 0.78 -11.19 -10.03
CA THR A 137 0.24 -12.45 -10.58
C THR A 137 0.92 -12.77 -11.91
N ASN A 138 1.15 -11.77 -12.75
CA ASN A 138 1.93 -11.97 -13.98
C ASN A 138 3.38 -12.46 -13.76
N GLY A 139 4.01 -12.14 -12.62
CA GLY A 139 5.38 -12.53 -12.30
C GLY A 139 5.48 -13.76 -11.39
N GLU A 140 4.53 -13.96 -10.47
CA GLU A 140 4.43 -15.14 -9.61
C GLU A 140 3.80 -16.31 -10.34
N ASP A 141 2.82 -16.09 -11.22
CA ASP A 141 2.34 -17.12 -12.16
C ASP A 141 3.42 -17.45 -13.19
N ALA A 142 4.15 -16.46 -13.73
CA ALA A 142 5.30 -16.76 -14.60
C ALA A 142 6.43 -17.51 -13.86
N LEU A 143 6.66 -17.21 -12.57
CA LEU A 143 7.63 -17.94 -11.75
C LEU A 143 7.11 -19.35 -11.41
N TYR A 144 5.81 -19.50 -11.21
CA TYR A 144 5.14 -20.77 -10.99
C TYR A 144 5.22 -21.65 -12.24
N ASP A 145 4.88 -21.12 -13.42
CA ASP A 145 5.02 -21.81 -14.71
C ASP A 145 6.47 -22.25 -14.96
N GLN A 146 7.44 -21.39 -14.64
CA GLN A 146 8.86 -21.75 -14.70
C GLN A 146 9.22 -22.86 -13.70
N ALA A 147 8.68 -22.83 -12.49
CA ALA A 147 8.90 -23.86 -11.49
C ALA A 147 8.31 -25.20 -11.92
N VAL A 148 7.07 -25.20 -12.44
CA VAL A 148 6.38 -26.38 -12.98
C VAL A 148 7.18 -26.95 -14.15
N ALA A 149 7.63 -26.11 -15.10
CA ALA A 149 8.44 -26.54 -16.22
C ALA A 149 9.76 -27.20 -15.79
N VAL A 150 10.43 -26.65 -14.77
CA VAL A 150 11.65 -27.24 -14.19
C VAL A 150 11.36 -28.59 -13.53
N VAL A 151 10.26 -28.70 -12.78
CA VAL A 151 9.87 -29.95 -12.10
C VAL A 151 9.52 -31.04 -13.09
N LEU A 152 8.74 -30.70 -14.13
CA LEU A 152 8.35 -31.65 -15.17
C LEU A 152 9.56 -32.10 -16.01
N ARG A 153 10.47 -31.17 -16.34
CA ARG A 153 11.68 -31.48 -17.12
C ARG A 153 12.70 -32.31 -16.34
N ASP A 154 13.00 -31.91 -15.10
CA ASP A 154 14.09 -32.51 -14.33
C ASP A 154 13.60 -33.67 -13.44
N ARG A 155 12.28 -33.92 -13.40
CA ARG A 155 11.57 -34.93 -12.60
C ARG A 155 12.00 -34.97 -11.12
N LYS A 156 12.31 -33.80 -10.57
CA LYS A 156 12.79 -33.61 -9.20
C LYS A 156 12.05 -32.44 -8.57
N VAL A 157 11.49 -32.67 -7.38
CA VAL A 157 10.81 -31.63 -6.61
C VAL A 157 11.23 -31.68 -5.14
N SER A 158 11.79 -30.55 -4.68
CA SER A 158 11.97 -30.22 -3.26
C SER A 158 12.14 -28.71 -3.13
N THR A 159 11.81 -28.15 -1.97
CA THR A 159 11.93 -26.71 -1.69
C THR A 159 13.35 -26.20 -1.96
N SER A 160 14.37 -26.90 -1.45
CA SER A 160 15.78 -26.56 -1.69
C SER A 160 16.21 -26.71 -3.15
N TYR A 161 15.56 -27.60 -3.93
CA TYR A 161 15.86 -27.78 -5.35
C TYR A 161 15.33 -26.62 -6.18
N ILE A 162 14.07 -26.26 -5.99
CA ILE A 162 13.42 -25.10 -6.64
C ILE A 162 14.15 -23.81 -6.29
N GLN A 163 14.52 -23.65 -5.02
CA GLN A 163 15.29 -22.51 -4.53
C GLN A 163 16.58 -22.27 -5.34
N ARG A 164 17.37 -23.34 -5.57
CA ARG A 164 18.63 -23.25 -6.32
C ARG A 164 18.41 -23.06 -7.81
N LYS A 165 17.40 -23.70 -8.39
CA LYS A 165 17.15 -23.65 -9.85
C LYS A 165 16.60 -22.31 -10.31
N LEU A 166 15.77 -21.66 -9.50
CA LEU A 166 15.16 -20.37 -9.82
C LEU A 166 15.84 -19.19 -9.13
N SER A 167 16.91 -19.43 -8.36
CA SER A 167 17.62 -18.41 -7.59
C SER A 167 16.71 -17.54 -6.71
N ILE A 168 15.70 -18.17 -6.08
CA ILE A 168 14.72 -17.51 -5.22
C ILE A 168 14.97 -17.79 -3.74
N GLY A 169 14.33 -17.02 -2.85
CA GLY A 169 14.38 -17.25 -1.40
C GLY A 169 13.62 -18.50 -0.96
N TYR A 170 14.01 -19.09 0.18
CA TYR A 170 13.43 -20.33 0.71
C TYR A 170 11.90 -20.27 0.86
N ASN A 171 11.36 -19.20 1.47
CA ASN A 171 9.92 -19.04 1.68
C ASN A 171 9.12 -18.96 0.36
N LYS A 172 9.71 -18.37 -0.69
CA LYS A 172 9.09 -18.37 -2.02
C LYS A 172 9.08 -19.76 -2.64
N ALA A 173 10.20 -20.49 -2.53
CA ALA A 173 10.27 -21.87 -3.02
C ALA A 173 9.31 -22.80 -2.27
N ALA A 174 9.11 -22.61 -0.97
CA ALA A 174 8.13 -23.34 -0.17
C ALA A 174 6.70 -23.12 -0.68
N LYS A 175 6.28 -21.85 -0.83
CA LYS A 175 4.95 -21.51 -1.35
C LYS A 175 4.69 -22.08 -2.75
N LEU A 176 5.68 -22.07 -3.64
CA LEU A 176 5.53 -22.67 -4.97
C LEU A 176 5.30 -24.18 -4.90
N VAL A 177 6.00 -24.88 -4.01
CA VAL A 177 5.86 -26.33 -3.83
C VAL A 177 4.54 -26.69 -3.14
N GLU A 178 4.07 -25.88 -2.19
CA GLU A 178 2.76 -26.02 -1.56
C GLU A 178 1.63 -25.83 -2.59
N ARG A 179 1.74 -24.80 -3.45
CA ARG A 179 0.79 -24.58 -4.55
C ARG A 179 0.77 -25.76 -5.53
N MET A 180 1.93 -26.32 -5.89
CA MET A 180 1.99 -27.54 -6.73
C MET A 180 1.32 -28.76 -6.08
N GLU A 181 1.30 -28.84 -4.75
CA GLU A 181 0.63 -29.92 -4.01
C GLU A 181 -0.88 -29.71 -4.01
N GLU A 182 -1.34 -28.48 -3.75
CA GLU A 182 -2.76 -28.10 -3.80
C GLU A 182 -3.36 -28.32 -5.20
N GLU A 183 -2.61 -28.01 -6.26
CA GLU A 183 -3.01 -28.20 -7.65
C GLU A 183 -2.85 -29.67 -8.13
N GLY A 184 -2.38 -30.57 -7.27
CA GLY A 184 -2.25 -32.00 -7.59
C GLY A 184 -1.13 -32.33 -8.59
N LEU A 185 -0.17 -31.42 -8.80
CA LEU A 185 1.02 -31.66 -9.62
C LEU A 185 2.02 -32.55 -8.89
N VAL A 186 2.12 -32.41 -7.56
CA VAL A 186 3.01 -33.18 -6.69
C VAL A 186 2.27 -33.77 -5.49
N SER A 187 2.77 -34.89 -4.98
CA SER A 187 2.23 -35.53 -3.80
C SER A 187 2.53 -34.73 -2.53
N ALA A 188 1.77 -35.03 -1.48
CA ALA A 188 2.15 -34.69 -0.12
C ALA A 188 3.54 -35.23 0.22
N SER A 189 4.19 -34.56 1.17
CA SER A 189 5.49 -34.97 1.65
C SER A 189 5.40 -36.29 2.40
N ASN A 190 6.25 -37.26 2.04
CA ASN A 190 6.37 -38.50 2.80
C ASN A 190 7.17 -38.29 4.10
N HIS A 191 7.32 -39.35 4.90
CA HIS A 191 8.01 -39.28 6.21
C HIS A 191 9.48 -38.78 6.13
N VAL A 192 10.09 -38.79 4.95
CA VAL A 192 11.48 -38.38 4.68
C VAL A 192 11.54 -37.02 3.97
N GLY A 193 10.42 -36.33 3.82
CA GLY A 193 10.37 -35.02 3.14
C GLY A 193 10.31 -35.11 1.62
N LYS A 194 10.26 -36.32 1.02
CA LYS A 194 10.23 -36.50 -0.45
C LYS A 194 8.79 -36.37 -0.97
N ARG A 195 8.68 -35.79 -2.16
CA ARG A 195 7.43 -35.56 -2.89
C ARG A 195 7.55 -36.22 -4.27
N GLU A 196 6.47 -36.83 -4.73
CA GLU A 196 6.38 -37.49 -6.03
C GLU A 196 5.65 -36.58 -7.03
N ILE A 197 5.95 -36.69 -8.33
CA ILE A 197 5.30 -35.91 -9.37
C ILE A 197 4.17 -36.74 -9.96
N LEU A 198 2.94 -36.24 -9.84
CA LEU A 198 1.71 -36.98 -10.16
C LEU A 198 1.31 -36.89 -11.63
N VAL A 199 1.92 -35.98 -12.40
CA VAL A 199 1.62 -35.78 -13.82
C VAL A 199 2.33 -36.83 -14.69
N PRO A 200 1.61 -37.54 -15.59
CA PRO A 200 2.17 -38.53 -16.51
C PRO A 200 3.05 -37.88 -17.59
N GLU A 201 4.05 -38.64 -18.08
CA GLU A 201 4.92 -38.19 -19.17
C GLU A 201 4.12 -38.06 -20.48
N GLY A 202 3.76 -36.82 -20.85
CA GLY A 202 3.33 -36.50 -22.22
C GLY A 202 1.92 -35.94 -22.42
N THR A 203 1.52 -34.91 -21.66
CA THR A 203 0.44 -34.03 -22.13
C THR A 203 1.05 -32.67 -22.50
N GLN A 204 1.40 -32.50 -23.78
CA GLN A 204 1.57 -31.17 -24.35
C GLN A 204 0.18 -30.51 -24.38
N MET A 205 0.02 -29.39 -23.68
CA MET A 205 -0.94 -28.35 -24.04
C MET A 205 -0.15 -27.16 -24.59
#